data_AF-A0A3D5UZR0-F1
#
_entry.id   AF-A0A3D5UZR0-F1
#
_cell.length_a   1.000
_cell.length_b   1.000
_cell.length_c   1.000
_cell.angle_alpha   90.00
_cell.angle_beta   90.00
_cell.angle_gamma   90.00
#
_symmetry.space_group_name_H-M   'P 1'
#
loop_
_entity.id
_entity.type
_entity.pdbx_description
1 polymer ?
#
loop_
_entity_poly.entity_id
_entity_poly.type
_entity_poly.pdbx_seq_one_letter_code
_entity_poly.pdbx_strand_id
1 'polypeptide(L)' 'GPPVETALVYGLSRQESEFDPQALSPAGARGLMQLMPRTARMVAGQV' A
#
# COMPACT_ATOMS: atom_id res chain seq x y z
N GLY A 1 -3.16 9.58 -14.56
CA GLY A 1 -4.35 8.76 -14.91
C GLY A 1 -5.60 9.40 -14.33
N PRO A 2 -6.79 8.84 -14.58
CA PRO A 2 -8.00 9.29 -13.91
C PRO A 2 -7.90 9.07 -12.38
N PRO A 3 -8.62 9.85 -11.57
CA PRO A 3 -8.64 9.68 -10.12
C PRO A 3 -9.24 8.31 -9.74
N VAL A 4 -8.70 7.71 -8.68
CA VAL A 4 -9.18 6.43 -8.11
C VAL A 4 -10.27 6.72 -7.08
N GLU A 5 -11.30 5.90 -7.04
CA GLU A 5 -12.36 6.02 -6.04
C GLU A 5 -11.83 5.76 -4.62
N THR A 6 -12.18 6.63 -3.68
CA THR A 6 -11.72 6.54 -2.29
C THR A 6 -12.14 5.22 -1.61
N ALA A 7 -13.33 4.72 -1.91
CA ALA A 7 -13.83 3.46 -1.36
C ALA A 7 -12.94 2.27 -1.74
N LEU A 8 -12.39 2.26 -2.96
CA LEU A 8 -11.48 1.22 -3.41
C LEU A 8 -10.16 1.25 -2.62
N VAL A 9 -9.59 2.45 -2.39
CA VAL A 9 -8.36 2.61 -1.61
C VAL A 9 -8.55 2.09 -0.18
N TYR A 10 -9.68 2.39 0.46
CA TYR A 10 -10.00 1.88 1.79
C TYR A 10 -10.23 0.37 1.80
N GLY A 11 -10.97 -0.16 0.82
CA GLY A 11 -11.21 -1.61 0.70
C GLY A 11 -9.91 -2.39 0.55
N LEU A 12 -9.01 -1.91 -0.31
CA LEU A 12 -7.69 -2.50 -0.51
C LEU A 12 -6.85 -2.41 0.77
N SER A 13 -6.76 -1.24 1.40
CA SER A 13 -5.98 -1.06 2.63
C SER A 13 -6.46 -1.97 3.77
N ARG A 14 -7.79 -2.17 3.89
CA ARG A 14 -8.37 -3.11 4.85
C ARG A 14 -7.96 -4.56 4.54
N GLN A 15 -8.04 -4.96 3.28
CA GLN A 15 -7.71 -6.33 2.86
C GLN A 15 -6.23 -6.67 3.07
N GLU A 16 -5.34 -5.69 2.86
CA GLU A 16 -3.90 -5.90 2.94
C GLU A 16 -3.36 -5.88 4.38
N SER A 17 -3.92 -5.05 5.26
CA SER A 17 -3.33 -4.79 6.58
C SER A 17 -4.31 -4.65 7.74
N GLU A 18 -5.62 -4.71 7.48
CA GLU A 18 -6.66 -4.33 8.44
C GLU A 18 -6.45 -2.91 9.02
N PHE A 19 -5.84 -2.02 8.24
CA PHE A 19 -5.46 -0.67 8.63
C PHE A 19 -4.33 -0.57 9.68
N ASP A 20 -3.50 -1.60 9.84
CA ASP A 20 -2.28 -1.49 10.64
C ASP A 20 -1.15 -0.78 9.85
N PRO A 21 -0.74 0.43 10.23
CA PRO A 21 0.35 1.15 9.55
C PRO A 21 1.73 0.51 9.78
N GLN A 22 1.87 -0.39 10.75
CA GLN A 22 3.12 -1.09 11.07
C GLN A 22 3.17 -2.53 10.52
N ALA A 23 2.14 -2.97 9.78
CA ALA A 23 2.08 -4.32 9.23
C ALA A 23 3.31 -4.66 8.37
N LEU A 24 3.94 -5.80 8.64
CA LEU A 24 5.10 -6.33 7.93
C LEU A 24 4.85 -7.77 7.52
N SER A 25 4.80 -8.05 6.22
CA SER A 25 4.66 -9.42 5.72
C SER A 25 5.97 -10.20 5.80
N PRO A 26 5.92 -11.56 5.82
CA PRO A 26 7.12 -12.40 5.72
C PRO A 26 7.95 -12.16 4.45
N ALA A 27 7.31 -11.72 3.35
CA ALA A 27 7.97 -11.37 2.10
C ALA A 27 8.56 -9.94 2.12
N GLY A 28 8.29 -9.16 3.17
CA GLY A 28 8.84 -7.83 3.38
C GLY A 28 7.99 -6.67 2.86
N ALA A 29 6.71 -6.91 2.54
CA ALA A 29 5.73 -5.86 2.25
C ALA A 29 5.41 -5.06 3.53
N ARG A 30 5.11 -3.76 3.39
CA ARG A 30 5.01 -2.84 4.54
C ARG A 30 3.81 -1.90 4.49
N GLY A 31 3.26 -1.63 5.67
CA GLY A 31 2.27 -0.59 5.93
C GLY A 31 0.87 -0.90 5.40
N LEU A 32 0.04 0.15 5.32
CA LEU A 32 -1.40 0.05 5.10
C LEU A 32 -1.81 -0.71 3.83
N MET A 33 -1.03 -0.58 2.76
CA MET A 33 -1.31 -1.19 1.47
C MET A 33 -0.28 -2.27 1.10
N GLN A 34 0.52 -2.72 2.07
CA GLN A 34 1.52 -3.77 1.90
C GLN A 34 2.40 -3.57 0.64
N LEU A 35 2.99 -2.38 0.49
CA LEU A 35 3.88 -2.11 -0.63
C LEU A 35 5.23 -2.81 -0.44
N MET A 36 5.71 -3.44 -1.51
CA MET A 36 7.08 -3.96 -1.55
C MET A 36 8.09 -2.78 -1.54
N PRO A 37 9.20 -2.86 -0.78
CA PRO A 37 10.17 -1.78 -0.70
C PRO A 37 10.78 -1.36 -2.05
N ARG A 38 10.86 -2.28 -3.02
CA ARG A 38 11.28 -1.97 -4.40
C ARG A 38 10.24 -1.08 -5.10
N THR A 39 8.96 -1.44 -5.03
CA THR A 39 7.86 -0.69 -5.63
C THR A 39 7.72 0.68 -4.99
N ALA A 40 7.78 0.77 -3.65
CA ALA A 40 7.71 2.04 -2.94
C ALA A 40 8.81 3.01 -3.38
N ARG A 41 10.07 2.54 -3.53
CA ARG A 41 11.18 3.36 -4.04
C ARG A 41 10.95 3.84 -5.48
N MET A 42 10.43 2.97 -6.34
CA MET A 42 10.13 3.34 -7.73
C MET A 42 9.08 4.44 -7.80
N VAL A 43 7.99 4.31 -7.04
CA VAL A 43 6.89 5.30 -7.01
C VAL A 43 7.33 6.61 -6.34
N ALA A 44 8.13 6.54 -5.28
CA ALA A 44 8.66 7.74 -4.62
C ALA A 44 9.51 8.62 -5.55
N GLY A 45 10.13 8.05 -6.59
CA GLY A 45 10.85 8.81 -7.62
C GLY A 45 9.95 9.39 -8.72
N GLN A 46 8.65 9.10 -8.70
CA GLN A 46 7.67 9.58 -9.69
C GLN A 46 6.77 10.71 -9.13
N VAL A 47 6.85 10.98 -7.83
CA VAL A 47 6.07 12.01 -7.12
C VAL A 47 6.87 13.26 -6.84
#